data_AF-A0A538NUK6-F1
#
_entry.id   AF-A0A538NUK6-F1
#
_cell.length_a   1.000
_cell.length_b   1.000
_cell.length_c   1.000
_cell.angle_alpha   90.00
_cell.angle_beta   90.00
_cell.angle_gamma   90.00
#
_symmetry.space_group_name_H-M   'P 1'
#
loop_
_entity.id
_entity.type
_entity.pdbx_description
1 polymer ?
#
loop_
_entity_poly.entity_id
_entity_poly.type
_entity_poly.pdbx_seq_one_letter_code
_entity_poly.pdbx_strand_id
1 'polypeptide(L)' 'MKFVSLTKPIAEPHQIHSYTELREQIHDDLRIQHPEWVDPNGESPMCDSYEARLMELLGT' A
#
# COMPACT_ATOMS: atom_id res chain seq x y z
N MET A 1 -4.28 -24.57 3.13
CA MET A 1 -4.42 -23.10 3.23
C MET A 1 -3.35 -22.62 4.17
N LYS A 2 -2.30 -21.98 3.64
CA LYS A 2 -1.17 -21.49 4.42
C LYS A 2 -1.46 -20.02 4.71
N PHE A 3 -1.90 -19.71 5.93
CA PHE A 3 -1.94 -18.33 6.38
C PHE A 3 -0.47 -17.89 6.45
N VAL A 4 -0.05 -17.04 5.52
CA VAL A 4 1.19 -16.29 5.74
C VAL A 4 0.90 -15.41 6.95
N SER A 5 1.45 -15.79 8.09
CA SER A 5 1.45 -14.93 9.27
C SER A 5 2.28 -13.72 8.88
N LEU A 6 1.61 -12.65 8.46
CA LEU A 6 2.24 -11.36 8.24
C LEU A 6 2.57 -10.79 9.62
N THR A 7 3.61 -11.33 10.25
CA THR A 7 4.25 -10.74 11.43
C THR A 7 5.20 -9.63 10.99
N LYS A 8 4.83 -8.85 9.98
CA LYS A 8 5.37 -7.50 9.89
C LYS A 8 4.62 -6.74 10.99
N PRO A 9 5.31 -6.11 11.97
CA PRO A 9 4.61 -5.24 12.89
C PRO A 9 3.80 -4.29 12.02
N ILE A 10 2.49 -4.18 12.28
CA ILE A 10 1.76 -2.97 11.92
C ILE A 10 2.69 -1.87 12.38
N ALA A 11 3.22 -1.11 11.42
CA ALA A 11 4.14 -0.02 11.69
C ALA A 11 3.64 0.67 12.96
N GLU A 12 4.51 0.73 14.00
CA GLU A 12 4.33 1.63 15.14
C GLU A 12 3.70 2.91 14.59
N PRO A 13 2.64 3.49 15.20
CA PRO A 13 1.93 4.62 14.61
C PRO A 13 2.93 5.73 14.31
N HIS A 14 3.44 5.72 13.08
CA HIS A 14 4.39 6.69 12.61
C HIS A 14 3.57 7.96 12.60
N GLN A 15 3.98 8.98 13.35
CA GLN A 15 3.33 10.27 13.18
C GLN A 15 3.50 10.64 11.71
N ILE A 16 2.39 10.69 11.00
CA ILE A 16 2.39 11.05 9.59
C ILE A 16 2.33 12.57 9.55
N HIS A 17 3.39 13.20 9.02
CA HIS A 17 3.57 14.65 9.07
C HIS A 17 3.00 15.33 7.81
N SER A 18 2.70 14.55 6.77
CA SER A 18 2.15 15.03 5.51
C SER A 18 1.17 14.04 4.88
N TYR A 19 0.29 14.55 4.03
CA TYR A 19 -0.62 13.73 3.24
C TYR A 19 0.13 12.77 2.29
N THR A 20 1.27 13.21 1.75
CA THR A 20 2.13 12.37 0.87
C THR A 20 2.69 11.16 1.60
N GLU A 21 3.19 11.32 2.83
CA GLU A 21 3.70 10.20 3.64
C GLU A 21 2.60 9.18 3.97
N LEU A 22 1.37 9.65 4.24
CA LEU A 22 0.24 8.74 4.50
C LEU A 22 -0.08 7.92 3.25
N ARG A 23 -0.04 8.56 2.09
CA ARG A 23 -0.32 7.92 0.81
C ARG A 23 0.73 6.85 0.48
N GLU A 24 2.00 7.18 0.66
CA GLU A 24 3.11 6.24 0.50
C GLU A 24 2.99 5.05 1.45
N GLN A 25 2.65 5.29 2.73
CA GLN A 25 2.45 4.21 3.69
C GLN A 25 1.29 3.29 3.28
N ILE A 26 0.15 3.85 2.85
CA ILE A 26 -0.99 3.05 2.37
C ILE A 26 -0.58 2.20 1.16
N HIS A 27 0.16 2.78 0.22
CA HIS A 27 0.63 2.07 -0.97
C HIS A 27 1.57 0.90 -0.61
N ASP A 28 2.53 1.14 0.27
CA ASP A 28 3.48 0.11 0.72
C ASP A 28 2.78 -1.00 1.50
N ASP A 29 1.87 -0.63 2.42
CA ASP A 29 1.10 -1.59 3.21
C ASP A 29 0.21 -2.47 2.31
N LEU A 30 -0.40 -1.90 1.26
CA LEU A 30 -1.18 -2.67 0.28
C LEU A 30 -0.34 -3.72 -0.43
N ARG A 31 0.87 -3.37 -0.87
CA ARG A 31 1.80 -4.32 -1.53
C ARG A 31 2.25 -5.45 -0.62
N ILE A 32 2.44 -5.15 0.67
CA ILE A 32 2.82 -6.13 1.69
C ILE A 32 1.67 -7.09 2.00
N GLN A 33 0.44 -6.56 2.08
CA GLN A 33 -0.78 -7.35 2.35
C GLN A 33 -1.22 -8.20 1.14
N HIS A 34 -0.96 -7.71 -0.07
CA HIS A 34 -1.35 -8.33 -1.34
C HIS A 34 -0.14 -8.64 -2.24
N PRO A 35 0.75 -9.56 -1.83
CA PRO A 35 1.89 -9.95 -2.65
C PRO A 35 1.47 -10.55 -4.00
N GLU A 36 0.24 -11.08 -4.12
CA GLU A 36 -0.32 -11.58 -5.36
C GLU A 36 -0.60 -10.52 -6.42
N TRP A 37 -0.63 -9.23 -6.03
CA TRP A 37 -0.78 -8.11 -6.95
C TRP A 37 0.56 -7.59 -7.48
N VAL A 38 1.68 -8.08 -6.95
CA VAL A 38 3.02 -7.66 -7.36
C VAL A 38 3.55 -8.61 -8.43
N ASP A 39 3.76 -8.06 -9.62
CA ASP A 39 4.31 -8.79 -10.75
C ASP A 39 5.80 -9.15 -10.53
N PRO A 40 6.37 -10.10 -11.29
CA PRO A 40 7.78 -10.49 -11.16
C PRO A 40 8.79 -9.35 -11.38
N ASN A 41 8.39 -8.30 -12.10
CA ASN A 41 9.18 -7.09 -12.30
C ASN A 41 9.08 -6.10 -11.13
N GLY A 42 8.25 -6.40 -10.13
CA GLY A 42 8.00 -5.55 -8.96
C GLY A 42 6.90 -4.52 -9.15
N GLU A 43 6.27 -4.43 -10.32
CA GLU A 43 5.15 -3.51 -10.54
C GLU A 43 3.87 -4.07 -9.91
N SER A 44 2.89 -3.21 -9.65
CA SER A 44 1.58 -3.65 -9.19
C SER A 44 0.49 -2.77 -9.80
N PRO A 45 0.01 -3.11 -11.01
CA PRO A 45 -1.03 -2.33 -11.69
C PRO A 45 -2.31 -2.14 -10.86
N MET A 46 -2.59 -3.09 -9.95
CA MET A 46 -3.69 -2.95 -9.00
C MET A 46 -3.44 -1.86 -7.96
N CYS A 47 -2.23 -1.78 -7.38
CA CYS A 47 -1.88 -0.69 -6.47
C CYS A 47 -1.94 0.67 -7.17
N ASP A 48 -1.45 0.76 -8.41
CA ASP A 48 -1.52 1.97 -9.22
C ASP A 48 -2.97 2.42 -9.46
N SER A 49 -3.88 1.46 -9.66
CA SER A 49 -5.32 1.75 -9.82
C SER A 49 -5.95 2.30 -8.54
N TYR A 50 -5.57 1.78 -7.37
CA TYR A 50 -6.02 2.33 -6.08
C TYR A 50 -5.49 3.74 -5.85
N GLU A 51 -4.21 3.97 -6.17
CA GLU A 51 -3.57 5.27 -6.07
C GLU A 51 -4.28 6.32 -6.95
N ALA A 52 -4.55 5.97 -8.22
CA ALA A 52 -5.28 6.84 -9.15
C ALA A 52 -6.67 7.19 -8.62
N ARG A 53 -7.42 6.19 -8.12
CA ARG A 53 -8.75 6.41 -7.55
C ARG A 53 -8.70 7.26 -6.28
N LEU A 54 -7.68 7.08 -5.44
CA LEU A 54 -7.49 7.87 -4.23
C LEU A 54 -7.24 9.36 -4.57
N MET A 55 -6.39 9.64 -5.56
CA MET A 55 -6.16 10.99 -6.05
C MET A 55 -7.42 11.63 -6.63
N GLU A 56 -8.19 10.87 -7.42
CA GLU A 56 -9.48 11.34 -7.97
C GLU A 56 -10.46 11.75 -6.86
N LEU A 57 -10.61 10.92 -5.81
CA LEU A 57 -11.50 11.20 -4.68
C LEU A 57 -11.07 12.43 -3.87
N LEU A 58 -9.79 12.75 -3.86
CA LEU A 58 -9.23 13.87 -3.12
C LEU A 58 -9.08 15.13 -3.97
N GLY A 59 -9.35 15.03 -5.28
CA GLY A 59 -9.27 16.15 -6.21
C GLY A 59 -7.84 16.69 -6.39
N THR A 60 -6.84 15.83 -6.21
CA THR A 60 -5.40 16.14 -6.32
C THR A 60 -4.82 15.70 -7.64
#